data_AF-A0ABD3L7L5-F1
#
_entry.id   AF-A0ABD3L7L5-F1
#
_cell.length_a   1.000
_cell.length_b   1.000
_cell.length_c   1.000
_cell.angle_alpha   90.00
_cell.angle_beta   90.00
_cell.angle_gamma   90.00
#
_symmetry.space_group_name_H-M   'P 1'
#
loop_
_entity.id
_entity.type
_entity.pdbx_description
1 polymer ?
#
loop_
_entity_poly.entity_id
_entity_poly.type
_entity_poly.pdbx_seq_one_letter_code
_entity_poly.pdbx_strand_id
1 'polypeptide(L)'
;MKTNRDFIGEPPFCAAGCGFYGAREHHGLCSKFYAAFLRDQVHIVCNKHVGLLGFECGCGDLFCRAHRYPEEHGCDVDFRTAAKRRLSEKNPLCRADKMDFRI
;
A
#
# COMPACT_ATOMS: atom_id res chain seq x y z
N MET A 1 16.25 7.78 -38.22
CA MET A 1 14.85 7.79 -37.73
C MET A 1 14.60 6.49 -36.99
N LYS A 2 14.70 6.50 -35.65
CA LYS A 2 14.10 5.46 -34.82
C LYS A 2 13.02 6.18 -34.04
N THR A 3 11.78 6.01 -34.47
CA THR A 3 10.63 6.61 -33.80
C THR A 3 10.55 6.01 -32.40
N ASN A 4 10.68 6.85 -31.38
CA ASN A 4 10.40 6.52 -29.99
C ASN A 4 8.90 6.22 -29.83
N ARG A 5 8.42 5.07 -30.34
CA ARG A 5 7.01 4.67 -30.29
C ARG A 5 6.81 3.21 -29.86
N ASP A 6 7.81 2.60 -29.24
CA ASP A 6 7.77 1.20 -28.79
C ASP A 6 7.91 1.04 -27.26
N PHE A 7 7.67 2.10 -26.47
CA PHE A 7 7.57 2.00 -25.00
C PHE A 7 6.14 1.71 -24.51
N ILE A 8 5.28 1.14 -25.36
CA ILE A 8 4.07 0.45 -24.87
C ILE A 8 4.51 -0.99 -24.65
N GLY A 9 5.09 -1.26 -23.48
CA GLY A 9 5.47 -2.61 -23.08
C GLY A 9 4.31 -3.57 -23.34
N GLU A 10 4.62 -4.73 -23.92
CA GLU A 10 3.63 -5.76 -24.25
C GLU A 10 2.64 -5.94 -23.09
N PRO A 11 1.33 -5.96 -23.36
CA PRO A 11 0.32 -6.04 -22.30
C PRO A 11 0.60 -7.29 -21.46
N PRO A 12 0.88 -7.14 -20.16
CA PRO A 12 1.30 -8.26 -19.34
C PRO A 12 0.17 -9.28 -19.24
N PHE A 13 0.51 -10.55 -19.35
CA PHE A 13 -0.43 -11.61 -19.02
C PHE A 13 -0.80 -11.56 -17.54
N CYS A 14 -1.96 -12.12 -17.21
CA CYS A 14 -2.46 -12.19 -15.86
C CYS A 14 -1.42 -12.84 -14.95
N ALA A 15 -1.09 -12.18 -13.84
CA ALA A 15 -0.12 -12.65 -12.85
C ALA A 15 -0.51 -14.01 -12.24
N ALA A 16 -1.79 -14.38 -12.28
CA ALA A 16 -2.28 -15.70 -11.88
C ALA A 16 -2.07 -16.79 -12.94
N GLY A 17 -1.46 -16.48 -14.09
CA GLY A 17 -1.07 -17.45 -15.12
C GLY A 17 -2.22 -18.01 -15.97
N CYS A 18 -3.38 -17.33 -16.03
CA CYS A 18 -4.57 -17.87 -16.68
C CYS A 18 -4.65 -17.63 -18.21
N GLY A 19 -3.59 -17.11 -18.84
CA GLY A 19 -3.52 -16.84 -20.27
C GLY A 19 -4.31 -15.62 -20.77
N PHE A 20 -5.07 -14.94 -19.91
CA PHE A 20 -5.72 -13.67 -20.21
C PHE A 20 -4.80 -12.49 -19.89
N TYR A 21 -5.02 -11.33 -20.50
CA TYR A 21 -4.29 -10.10 -20.19
C TYR A 21 -4.66 -9.57 -18.80
N GLY A 22 -3.66 -9.11 -18.06
CA GLY A 22 -3.79 -8.41 -16.79
C GLY A 22 -3.59 -6.91 -16.96
N ALA A 23 -4.20 -6.13 -16.06
CA ALA A 23 -4.06 -4.68 -16.04
C ALA A 23 -3.22 -4.23 -14.84
N ARG A 24 -2.43 -3.17 -14.97
CA ARG A 24 -1.58 -2.66 -13.86
C ARG A 24 -2.43 -2.14 -12.72
N GLU A 25 -3.60 -1.59 -13.03
CA GLU A 25 -4.62 -1.11 -12.10
C GLU A 25 -5.22 -2.23 -11.25
N HIS A 26 -5.14 -3.48 -11.73
CA HIS A 26 -5.68 -4.67 -11.09
C HIS A 26 -4.59 -5.59 -10.55
N HIS A 27 -3.44 -5.04 -10.16
CA HIS A 27 -2.27 -5.82 -9.69
C HIS A 27 -1.80 -6.87 -10.70
N GLY A 28 -1.94 -6.59 -11.99
CA GLY A 28 -1.61 -7.54 -13.05
C GLY A 28 -2.61 -8.71 -13.16
N LEU A 29 -3.78 -8.65 -12.51
CA LEU A 29 -4.80 -9.69 -12.61
C LEU A 29 -5.79 -9.39 -13.75
N CYS A 30 -6.36 -10.45 -14.34
CA CYS A 30 -7.49 -10.29 -15.24
C CYS A 30 -8.79 -10.07 -14.44
N SER A 31 -9.87 -9.68 -15.11
CA SER A 31 -11.17 -9.37 -14.48
C SER A 31 -11.68 -10.49 -13.55
N LYS A 32 -11.54 -11.75 -13.95
CA LYS A 32 -11.98 -12.91 -13.15
C LYS A 32 -11.16 -13.10 -11.87
N PHE A 33 -9.83 -13.04 -11.99
CA PHE A 33 -8.93 -13.22 -10.84
C PHE A 33 -8.92 -12.00 -9.93
N TYR A 34 -9.10 -10.79 -10.48
CA TYR A 34 -9.27 -9.58 -9.68
C TYR A 34 -10.55 -9.65 -8.85
N ALA A 35 -11.68 -10.10 -9.43
CA ALA A 35 -12.91 -10.31 -8.66
C ALA A 35 -12.77 -11.38 -7.57
N ALA A 36 -11.94 -12.40 -7.78
CA ALA A 36 -11.61 -13.39 -6.74
C ALA A 36 -10.76 -12.77 -5.62
N PHE A 37 -9.70 -12.05 -5.99
CA PHE A 37 -8.84 -11.31 -5.05
C PHE A 37 -9.65 -10.37 -4.14
N LEU A 38 -10.63 -9.64 -4.68
CA LEU A 38 -11.49 -8.75 -3.89
C LEU A 38 -12.44 -9.47 -2.92
N ARG A 39 -12.76 -10.74 -3.17
CA ARG A 39 -13.58 -11.55 -2.25
C ARG A 39 -12.77 -12.07 -1.08
N ASP A 40 -11.47 -12.29 -1.25
CA ASP A 40 -10.58 -12.75 -0.19
C ASP A 40 -10.19 -11.62 0.77
N GLN A 41 -10.41 -10.36 0.38
CA GLN A 41 -10.20 -9.19 1.24
C GLN A 41 -11.34 -9.04 2.26
N VAL A 42 -11.18 -9.74 3.38
CA VAL A 42 -12.13 -9.79 4.49
C VAL A 42 -11.52 -9.14 5.73
N HIS A 43 -12.33 -8.36 6.43
CA HIS A 43 -11.94 -7.80 7.72
C HIS A 43 -11.92 -8.87 8.81
N ILE A 44 -10.82 -8.98 9.56
CA ILE A 44 -10.58 -10.07 10.51
C ILE A 44 -11.47 -10.01 11.76
N VAL A 45 -11.84 -8.81 12.25
CA VAL A 45 -12.63 -8.71 13.50
C VAL A 45 -14.13 -8.88 13.23
N CYS A 46 -14.65 -8.36 12.11
CA CYS A 46 -16.09 -8.42 11.82
C CYS A 46 -16.49 -9.28 10.60
N ASN A 47 -15.55 -10.01 10.01
CA ASN A 47 -15.72 -10.87 8.83
C ASN A 47 -16.43 -10.22 7.64
N LYS A 48 -16.44 -8.88 7.58
CA LYS A 48 -17.07 -8.13 6.49
C LYS A 48 -16.13 -8.09 5.29
N HIS A 49 -16.65 -8.38 4.11
CA HIS A 49 -15.91 -8.19 2.87
C HIS A 49 -15.66 -6.69 2.67
N VAL A 50 -14.39 -6.31 2.65
CA VAL A 50 -13.98 -4.91 2.48
C VAL A 50 -13.63 -4.60 1.03
N GLY A 51 -13.21 -5.62 0.26
CA GLY A 51 -12.78 -5.46 -1.11
C GLY A 51 -11.80 -4.29 -1.24
N LEU A 52 -12.00 -3.46 -2.28
CA LEU A 52 -11.15 -2.30 -2.58
C LEU A 52 -11.07 -1.22 -1.50
N LEU A 53 -12.06 -1.17 -0.60
CA LEU A 53 -12.17 -0.13 0.43
C LEU A 53 -11.59 -0.59 1.77
N GLY A 54 -10.83 -1.69 1.78
CA GLY A 54 -10.11 -2.15 2.96
C GLY A 54 -8.96 -1.21 3.33
N PHE A 55 -8.82 -0.96 4.63
CA PHE A 55 -7.69 -0.19 5.16
C PHE A 55 -6.70 -1.15 5.81
N GLU A 56 -5.45 -1.12 5.38
CA GLU A 56 -4.36 -1.82 6.07
C GLU A 56 -3.96 -1.05 7.34
N CYS A 57 -3.94 -1.73 8.47
CA CYS A 57 -3.35 -1.19 9.69
C CYS A 57 -1.86 -1.53 9.76
N GLY A 58 -1.11 -0.84 10.62
CA GLY A 58 0.30 -1.14 10.87
C GLY A 58 0.58 -2.56 11.39
N CYS A 59 -0.44 -3.29 11.86
CA CYS A 59 -0.36 -4.70 12.21
C CYS A 59 -0.36 -5.66 11.01
N GLY A 60 -0.71 -5.20 9.81
CA GLY A 60 -0.74 -6.00 8.58
C GLY A 60 -2.12 -6.54 8.21
N ASP A 61 -3.14 -6.33 9.04
CA ASP A 61 -4.50 -6.78 8.78
C ASP A 61 -5.34 -5.72 8.04
N LEU A 62 -6.38 -6.19 7.33
CA LEU A 62 -7.33 -5.36 6.59
C LEU A 62 -8.57 -5.06 7.44
N PHE A 63 -8.94 -3.78 7.52
CA PHE A 63 -10.06 -3.30 8.33
C PHE A 63 -11.12 -2.60 7.49
N CYS A 64 -12.36 -2.64 7.96
CA CYS A 64 -13.44 -1.87 7.38
C CYS A 64 -13.41 -0.42 7.90
N ARG A 65 -14.20 0.47 7.29
CA ARG A 65 -14.28 1.89 7.68
C ARG A 65 -14.56 2.13 9.17
N ALA A 66 -15.26 1.21 9.82
CA ALA A 66 -15.69 1.31 11.22
C ALA A 66 -14.74 0.66 12.23
N HIS A 67 -13.69 -0.02 11.78
CA HIS A 67 -12.65 -0.59 12.66
C HIS A 67 -11.26 -0.15 12.19
N ARG A 68 -11.21 1.00 11.51
CA ARG A 68 -10.00 1.52 10.86
C ARG A 68 -8.96 1.93 11.90
N TYR A 69 -9.43 2.35 13.07
CA TYR A 69 -8.56 2.91 14.08
C TYR A 69 -8.07 1.85 15.08
N PRO A 70 -6.82 1.93 15.56
CA PRO A 70 -6.23 0.97 16.50
C PRO A 70 -7.06 0.67 17.74
N GLU A 71 -7.76 1.69 18.26
CA GLU A 71 -8.64 1.59 19.41
C GLU A 71 -9.89 0.72 19.17
N GLU A 72 -10.36 0.62 17.92
CA GLU A 72 -11.58 -0.10 17.58
C GLU A 72 -11.33 -1.61 17.39
N HIS A 73 -10.11 -2.01 17.04
CA HIS A 73 -9.73 -3.42 16.85
C HIS A 73 -8.75 -3.95 17.91
N GLY A 74 -8.37 -3.13 18.90
CA GLY A 74 -7.43 -3.54 19.94
C GLY A 74 -6.05 -3.89 19.38
N CYS A 75 -5.49 -3.00 18.54
CA CYS A 75 -4.19 -3.23 17.90
C CYS A 75 -3.07 -3.41 18.95
N ASP A 76 -2.31 -4.49 18.85
CA ASP A 76 -1.17 -4.79 19.73
C ASP A 76 0.15 -4.10 19.29
N VAL A 77 0.15 -3.40 18.16
CA VAL A 77 1.38 -2.80 17.62
C VAL A 77 1.69 -1.46 18.31
N ASP A 78 2.92 -1.33 18.79
CA ASP A 78 3.47 -0.09 19.37
C ASP A 78 3.74 0.99 18.30
N PHE A 79 2.69 1.71 17.89
CA PHE A 79 2.78 2.82 16.92
C PHE A 79 3.76 3.91 17.37
N ARG A 80 3.88 4.16 18.68
CA ARG A 80 4.78 5.18 19.24
C ARG A 80 6.24 4.85 18.95
N THR A 81 6.66 3.62 19.20
CA THR A 81 8.04 3.18 18.98
C THR A 81 8.34 3.08 17.50
N ALA A 82 7.41 2.53 16.71
CA ALA A 82 7.53 2.46 15.25
C ALA A 82 7.64 3.86 14.62
N ALA A 83 6.83 4.82 15.04
CA ALA A 83 6.87 6.20 14.55
C ALA A 83 8.17 6.90 14.94
N LYS A 84 8.64 6.73 16.19
CA LYS A 84 9.93 7.26 16.65
C LYS A 84 11.09 6.74 15.81
N ARG A 85 11.13 5.43 15.52
CA ARG A 85 12.18 4.83 14.68
C ARG A 85 12.20 5.42 13.27
N ARG A 86 11.03 5.58 12.65
CA ARG A 86 10.91 6.19 11.31
C ARG A 86 11.32 7.66 11.32
N LEU A 87 10.98 8.39 12.39
CA LEU A 87 11.38 9.78 12.55
C LEU A 87 12.90 9.89 12.75
N SER A 88 13.50 9.05 13.59
CA SER A 88 14.94 9.06 13.85
C SER A 88 15.76 8.71 12.61
N GLU A 89 15.30 7.73 11.82
CA GLU A 89 15.95 7.32 10.57
C GLU A 89 15.89 8.43 9.51
N LYS A 90 14.77 9.15 9.44
CA LYS A 90 14.55 10.19 8.43
C LYS A 90 14.96 11.58 8.88
N ASN A 91 15.36 11.76 10.14
CA ASN A 91 15.71 13.08 10.65
C ASN A 91 17.01 13.55 9.98
N PRO A 92 16.97 14.54 9.08
CA PRO A 92 18.19 15.11 8.56
C PRO A 92 18.90 15.80 9.74
N LEU A 93 20.10 15.34 10.08
CA LEU A 93 20.90 15.93 11.15
C LEU A 93 21.08 17.42 10.85
N CYS A 94 20.70 18.27 11.80
CA CYS A 94 20.83 19.72 11.68
C CYS A 94 22.31 20.07 11.51
N ARG A 95 22.74 20.31 10.27
CA ARG A 95 24.12 20.69 9.96
C ARG A 95 24.26 22.20 10.00
N ALA A 96 24.77 22.68 11.14
CA ALA A 96 25.34 23.99 11.40
C ALA A 96 24.48 25.23 11.09
N ASP A 97 24.98 26.38 11.55
CA ASP A 97 24.20 27.58 11.84
C ASP A 97 23.48 28.17 10.65
N LYS A 98 22.24 28.58 10.90
CA LYS A 98 21.34 29.24 9.93
C LYS A 98 21.84 30.61 9.45
N MET A 99 23.01 31.08 9.91
CA MET A 99 23.54 32.42 9.66
C MET A 99 25.06 32.37 9.46
N ASP A 100 25.51 32.41 8.20
CA ASP A 100 26.93 32.55 7.84
C ASP A 100 27.46 34.00 7.99
N PHE A 101 26.58 34.99 8.20
CA PHE A 101 26.95 36.41 8.26
C PHE A 101 26.43 37.08 9.53
N ARG A 102 27.26 37.08 10.57
CA ARG A 102 27.11 37.95 11.74
C ARG A 102 27.92 39.23 11.47
N ILE A 103 27.26 40.39 11.49
CA ILE A 103 27.86 41.73 11.40
C ILE A 103 28.38 42.12 12.78
#